data_AF-A0A3D0MBU2-F1
#
_entry.id   AF-A0A3D0MBU2-F1
#
_cell.length_a   1.000
_cell.length_b   1.000
_cell.length_c   1.000
_cell.angle_alpha   90.00
_cell.angle_beta   90.00
_cell.angle_gamma   90.00
#
_symmetry.space_group_name_H-M   'P 1'
#
loop_
_entity.id
_entity.type
_entity.pdbx_description
1 polymer ?
#
loop_
_entity_poly.entity_id
_entity_poly.type
_entity_poly.pdbx_seq_one_letter_code
_entity_poly.pdbx_strand_id
1 'polypeptide(L)'
;MKSKLEYIWLDGYQPSQSLRSKTRVESDFGGTLEECPMWSFDGSSTLQATGDDSDCLLKPVAIYPDPDRASAYLVMTEVLNADGTPHESNGRATIDDDDDDFWFGFEQEYFLWDVKTNAPPGFPANGYPGPQGPYYCSVGAFNAHGREVIEDHMDLCLEAGINLEGINAEVAAGQWEFQVFAKGAKRAGDETWVARYLLERTAEKYGLAINWEPKPLG
;
A
#
# COMPACT_ATOMS: atom_id res chain seq x y z
N MET A 1 21.93 3.29 18.35
CA MET A 1 21.07 2.08 18.12
C MET A 1 20.86 1.94 16.62
N LYS A 2 20.68 0.73 16.06
CA LYS A 2 20.42 0.56 14.63
C LYS A 2 18.91 0.58 14.35
N SER A 3 18.51 1.30 13.31
CA SER A 3 17.13 1.40 12.83
C SER A 3 17.02 0.86 11.41
N LYS A 4 15.89 0.23 11.09
CA LYS A 4 15.55 -0.25 9.73
C LYS A 4 14.62 0.75 9.08
N LEU A 5 14.97 1.26 7.90
CA LEU A 5 14.15 2.18 7.13
C LEU A 5 13.65 1.46 5.88
N GLU A 6 12.37 1.11 5.83
CA GLU A 6 11.75 0.48 4.68
C GLU A 6 11.34 1.56 3.67
N TYR A 7 12.14 1.74 2.62
CA TYR A 7 11.85 2.71 1.58
C TYR A 7 10.83 2.11 0.63
N ILE A 8 9.68 2.77 0.49
CA ILE A 8 8.53 2.35 -0.31
C ILE A 8 8.36 3.33 -1.46
N TRP A 9 8.14 2.81 -2.67
CA TRP A 9 7.86 3.62 -3.87
C TRP A 9 6.92 2.92 -4.83
N LEU A 10 6.40 3.69 -5.79
CA LEU A 10 5.56 3.18 -6.88
C LEU A 10 6.42 2.93 -8.12
N ASP A 11 6.21 1.77 -8.75
CA ASP A 11 6.90 1.41 -10.00
C ASP A 11 6.29 2.07 -11.24
N GLY A 12 6.80 1.74 -12.43
CA GLY A 12 6.39 2.30 -13.71
C GLY A 12 5.35 1.47 -14.47
N TYR A 13 4.74 0.46 -13.85
CA TYR A 13 3.77 -0.38 -14.55
C TYR A 13 2.50 0.40 -14.92
N GLN A 14 1.94 0.06 -16.08
CA GLN A 14 0.74 0.67 -16.65
C GLN A 14 -0.28 -0.42 -17.01
N PRO A 15 -1.59 -0.15 -16.88
CA PRO A 15 -2.22 1.13 -16.49
C PRO A 15 -2.22 1.40 -14.98
N SER A 16 -1.74 0.46 -14.16
CA SER A 16 -1.73 0.58 -12.70
C SER A 16 -0.35 0.29 -12.15
N GLN A 17 0.16 1.20 -11.32
CA GLN A 17 1.43 1.05 -10.64
C GLN A 17 1.31 0.05 -9.50
N SER A 18 2.39 -0.67 -9.22
CA SER A 18 2.53 -1.53 -8.03
C SER A 18 3.53 -0.94 -7.04
N LEU A 19 3.45 -1.40 -5.79
CA LEU A 19 4.37 -1.01 -4.73
C LEU A 19 5.66 -1.82 -4.80
N ARG A 20 6.77 -1.15 -4.47
CA ARG A 20 8.09 -1.76 -4.29
C ARG A 20 8.67 -1.27 -2.98
N SER A 21 9.53 -2.08 -2.37
CA SER A 21 10.23 -1.66 -1.16
C SER A 21 11.61 -2.28 -1.00
N LYS A 22 12.44 -1.64 -0.18
CA LYS A 22 13.69 -2.21 0.33
C LYS A 22 14.15 -1.56 1.63
N THR A 23 14.85 -2.31 2.46
CA THR A 23 15.32 -1.83 3.76
C THR A 23 16.72 -1.22 3.71
N ARG A 24 16.87 0.02 4.20
CA ARG A 24 18.15 0.62 4.62
C ARG A 24 18.38 0.39 6.11
N VAL A 25 19.62 0.21 6.54
CA VAL A 25 19.97 0.17 7.97
C VAL A 25 20.76 1.42 8.32
N GLU A 26 20.25 2.20 9.26
CA GLU A 26 20.88 3.43 9.74
C GLU A 26 21.27 3.32 11.21
N SER A 27 22.35 4.01 11.59
CA SER A 27 22.80 4.10 12.98
C SER A 27 22.46 5.48 13.52
N ASP A 28 22.02 5.52 14.78
CA ASP A 28 21.74 6.77 15.51
C ASP A 28 20.69 7.66 14.81
N PHE A 29 19.69 7.01 14.20
CA PHE A 29 18.55 7.63 13.54
C PHE A 29 17.48 8.04 14.57
N GLY A 30 17.14 9.32 14.58
CA GLY A 30 16.20 10.00 15.49
C GLY A 30 14.73 9.85 15.12
N GLY A 31 14.40 9.28 13.96
CA GLY A 31 13.02 8.98 13.58
C GLY A 31 12.29 10.12 12.88
N THR A 32 13.01 11.06 12.26
CA THR A 32 12.41 12.18 11.52
C THR A 32 12.64 12.05 10.02
N LEU A 33 11.80 12.74 9.24
CA LEU A 33 11.85 12.70 7.79
C LEU A 33 13.13 13.35 7.24
N GLU A 34 13.58 14.42 7.88
CA GLU A 34 14.76 15.20 7.48
C GLU A 34 16.06 14.40 7.62
N GLU A 35 16.08 13.44 8.52
CA GLU A 35 17.20 12.52 8.71
C GLU A 35 17.18 11.37 7.69
N CYS A 36 16.08 11.16 6.97
CA CYS A 36 16.03 10.13 5.93
C CYS A 36 16.90 10.54 4.74
N PRO A 37 17.98 9.79 4.44
CA PRO A 37 18.82 10.10 3.31
C PRO A 37 18.10 9.82 1.97
N MET A 38 18.46 10.57 0.93
CA MET A 38 18.18 10.14 -0.45
C MET A 38 18.75 8.74 -0.68
N TRP A 39 18.08 7.96 -1.53
CA TRP A 39 18.58 6.67 -1.98
C TRP A 39 18.39 6.52 -3.50
N SER A 40 18.81 5.39 -4.05
CA SER A 40 18.69 5.08 -5.47
C SER A 40 18.29 3.63 -5.65
N PHE A 41 17.75 3.28 -6.81
CA PHE A 41 17.42 1.92 -7.20
C PHE A 41 17.60 1.74 -8.72
N ASP A 42 17.67 0.47 -9.14
CA ASP A 42 17.68 0.11 -10.56
C ASP A 42 16.24 0.17 -11.12
N GLY A 43 15.95 1.25 -11.85
CA GLY A 43 14.67 1.51 -12.51
C GLY A 43 14.39 0.62 -13.71
N SER A 44 15.41 -0.05 -14.28
CA SER A 44 15.19 -0.98 -15.40
C SER A 44 14.39 -2.22 -14.96
N SER A 45 14.49 -2.57 -13.68
CA SER A 45 13.75 -3.67 -13.06
C SER A 45 12.32 -3.32 -12.65
N THR A 46 11.88 -2.07 -12.86
CA THR A 46 10.58 -1.56 -12.40
C THR A 46 9.83 -0.75 -13.48
N LEU A 47 10.25 -0.84 -14.74
CA LEU A 47 9.71 -0.06 -15.87
C LEU A 47 9.85 1.47 -15.71
N GLN A 48 10.93 1.91 -15.08
CA GLN A 48 11.23 3.33 -14.84
C GLN A 48 12.53 3.78 -15.49
N ALA A 49 13.28 2.87 -16.11
CA ALA A 49 14.50 3.24 -16.81
C ALA A 49 14.86 2.18 -17.86
N THR A 50 15.84 2.51 -18.72
CA THR A 50 16.44 1.53 -19.64
C THR A 50 17.72 0.95 -19.03
N GLY A 51 18.20 -0.19 -19.53
CA GLY A 51 19.38 -0.84 -18.96
C GLY A 51 20.67 0.00 -19.03
N ASP A 52 20.81 0.86 -20.04
CA ASP A 52 22.02 1.66 -20.27
C ASP A 52 22.11 2.91 -19.38
N ASP A 53 20.98 3.35 -18.82
CA ASP A 53 20.86 4.46 -17.86
C ASP A 53 19.70 4.14 -16.91
N SER A 54 20.03 3.36 -15.86
CA SER A 54 19.05 2.66 -15.03
C SER A 54 18.83 3.27 -13.64
N ASP A 55 19.64 4.25 -13.24
CA ASP A 55 19.57 4.80 -11.89
C ASP A 55 18.37 5.74 -11.73
N CYS A 56 17.46 5.39 -10.83
CA CYS A 56 16.41 6.28 -10.33
C CYS A 56 16.69 6.63 -8.86
N LEU A 57 16.25 7.80 -8.42
CA LEU A 57 16.43 8.26 -7.04
C LEU A 57 15.12 8.12 -6.25
N LEU A 58 15.27 7.84 -4.96
CA LEU A 58 14.18 7.81 -3.97
C LEU A 58 14.33 9.01 -3.05
N LYS A 59 13.34 9.90 -3.09
CA LYS A 59 13.24 11.06 -2.21
C LYS A 59 12.22 10.79 -1.09
N PRO A 60 12.63 10.71 0.19
CA PRO A 60 11.72 10.63 1.32
C PRO A 60 10.71 11.79 1.32
N VAL A 61 9.42 11.46 1.48
CA VAL A 61 8.34 12.45 1.55
C VAL A 61 7.40 12.27 2.73
N ALA A 62 7.32 11.06 3.30
CA ALA A 62 6.65 10.81 4.57
C ALA A 62 7.34 9.67 5.32
N ILE A 63 7.22 9.67 6.64
CA ILE A 63 7.79 8.65 7.52
C ILE A 63 6.77 8.24 8.59
N TYR A 64 6.71 6.95 8.85
CA TYR A 64 5.83 6.33 9.84
C TYR A 64 6.64 5.32 10.66
N PRO A 65 6.38 5.14 11.96
CA PRO A 65 6.84 3.96 12.68
C PRO A 65 6.37 2.70 11.97
N ASP A 66 7.20 1.65 11.92
CA ASP A 66 6.78 0.34 11.41
C ASP A 66 6.45 -0.58 12.59
N PRO A 67 5.15 -0.77 12.92
CA PRO A 67 4.74 -1.55 14.10
C PRO A 67 5.05 -3.04 13.98
N ASP A 68 5.24 -3.55 12.76
CA ASP A 68 5.46 -4.97 12.51
C ASP A 68 6.93 -5.39 12.76
N ARG A 69 7.84 -4.43 12.87
CA ARG A 69 9.29 -4.69 12.94
C ARG A 69 9.93 -3.88 14.06
N ALA A 70 10.65 -4.56 14.94
CA ALA A 70 11.41 -3.89 16.01
C ALA A 70 12.40 -2.84 15.47
N SER A 71 12.38 -1.62 16.02
CA SER A 71 13.26 -0.50 15.64
C SER A 71 13.22 -0.21 14.14
N ALA A 72 12.02 -0.01 13.59
CA ALA A 72 11.81 0.18 12.16
C ALA A 72 10.88 1.35 11.85
N TYR A 73 11.04 1.87 10.62
CA TYR A 73 10.23 2.93 10.06
C TYR A 73 9.86 2.58 8.61
N LEU A 74 8.65 2.97 8.21
CA LEU A 74 8.22 3.00 6.82
C LEU A 74 8.54 4.38 6.26
N VAL A 75 9.17 4.45 5.10
CA VAL A 75 9.57 5.70 4.44
C VAL A 75 8.92 5.73 3.07
N MET A 76 7.83 6.48 2.94
CA MET A 76 7.20 6.73 1.64
C MET A 76 8.09 7.69 0.83
N THR A 77 8.31 7.37 -0.44
CA THR A 77 9.21 8.12 -1.30
C THR A 77 8.59 8.50 -2.64
N GLU A 78 9.06 9.63 -3.17
CA GLU A 78 8.90 10.00 -4.57
C GLU A 78 10.05 9.44 -5.41
N VAL A 79 9.75 9.12 -6.67
CA VAL A 79 10.76 8.70 -7.65
C VAL A 79 11.21 9.91 -8.47
N LEU A 80 12.53 10.09 -8.56
CA LEU A 80 13.17 11.11 -9.39
C LEU A 80 14.08 10.45 -10.42
N ASN A 81 14.32 11.16 -11.52
CA ASN A 81 15.39 10.86 -12.47
C ASN A 81 16.77 11.05 -11.80
N ALA A 82 17.82 10.53 -12.43
CA ALA A 82 19.20 10.69 -11.95
C ALA A 82 19.65 12.16 -11.79
N ASP A 83 19.07 13.08 -12.56
CA ASP A 83 19.34 14.52 -12.47
C ASP A 83 18.57 15.24 -11.35
N GLY A 84 17.72 14.52 -10.60
CA GLY A 84 16.90 15.03 -9.51
C GLY A 84 15.55 15.62 -9.93
N THR A 85 15.20 15.61 -11.21
CA THR A 85 13.86 16.00 -11.67
C THR A 85 12.83 14.90 -11.37
N PRO A 86 11.53 15.22 -11.18
CA PRO A 86 10.50 14.19 -11.00
C PRO A 86 10.47 13.20 -12.17
N HIS A 87 10.45 11.90 -11.86
CA HIS A 87 10.30 10.85 -12.87
C HIS A 87 8.88 10.90 -13.45
N GLU A 88 8.67 10.45 -14.70
CA GLU A 88 7.34 10.50 -15.35
C GLU A 88 6.26 9.70 -14.61
N SER A 89 6.65 8.66 -13.87
CA SER A 89 5.76 7.84 -13.03
C SER A 89 5.41 8.50 -11.68
N ASN A 90 5.95 9.69 -11.38
CA ASN A 90 5.76 10.37 -10.11
C ASN A 90 4.49 11.23 -10.13
N GLY A 91 3.34 10.58 -9.87
CA GLY A 91 2.06 11.28 -9.76
C GLY A 91 2.00 12.27 -8.59
N ARG A 92 2.75 12.04 -7.50
CA ARG A 92 2.76 12.93 -6.33
C ARG A 92 3.30 14.32 -6.68
N ALA A 93 4.33 14.38 -7.54
CA ALA A 93 4.89 15.64 -8.03
C ALA A 93 3.93 16.47 -8.90
N THR A 94 2.83 15.88 -9.38
CA THR A 94 1.79 16.60 -10.14
C THR A 94 0.72 17.26 -9.27
N ILE A 95 0.77 17.03 -7.95
CA ILE A 95 -0.18 17.60 -7.00
C ILE A 95 0.23 19.05 -6.69
N ASP A 96 -0.58 19.99 -7.18
CA ASP A 96 -0.47 21.43 -6.93
C ASP A 96 -1.46 21.83 -5.82
N ASP A 97 -1.19 21.34 -4.61
CA ASP A 97 -1.91 21.61 -3.37
C ASP A 97 -0.87 21.68 -2.24
N ASP A 98 -0.64 22.91 -1.74
CA ASP A 98 0.42 23.24 -0.79
C ASP A 98 -0.11 23.98 0.45
N ASP A 99 -1.43 24.18 0.58
CA ASP A 99 -2.05 24.89 1.70
C ASP A 99 -2.98 23.99 2.57
N ASP A 100 -3.14 22.72 2.20
CA ASP A 100 -3.93 21.70 2.90
C ASP A 100 -5.41 22.11 3.11
N ASP A 101 -5.96 22.96 2.23
CA ASP A 101 -7.34 23.45 2.35
C ASP A 101 -8.40 22.39 1.97
N PHE A 102 -8.02 21.44 1.12
CA PHE A 102 -8.86 20.33 0.68
C PHE A 102 -8.82 19.12 1.59
N TRP A 103 -9.97 18.46 1.70
CA TRP A 103 -10.14 17.23 2.48
C TRP A 103 -10.48 16.09 1.55
N PHE A 104 -9.82 14.96 1.74
CA PHE A 104 -9.97 13.77 0.91
C PHE A 104 -10.35 12.58 1.80
N GLY A 105 -11.38 11.86 1.38
CA GLY A 105 -11.74 10.54 1.91
C GLY A 105 -11.69 9.53 0.78
N PHE A 106 -10.91 8.47 0.95
CA PHE A 106 -10.83 7.37 0.00
C PHE A 106 -11.41 6.10 0.64
N GLU A 107 -12.35 5.50 -0.07
CA GLU A 107 -12.94 4.20 0.22
C GLU A 107 -12.23 3.18 -0.70
N GLN A 108 -11.26 2.45 -0.14
CA GLN A 108 -10.41 1.53 -0.90
C GLN A 108 -10.99 0.12 -0.86
N GLU A 109 -11.71 -0.25 -1.91
CA GLU A 109 -12.13 -1.63 -2.14
C GLU A 109 -10.99 -2.51 -2.69
N TYR A 110 -11.01 -3.80 -2.37
CA TYR A 110 -10.08 -4.81 -2.88
C TYR A 110 -10.63 -6.22 -2.69
N PHE A 111 -10.06 -7.17 -3.41
CA PHE A 111 -10.29 -8.61 -3.15
C PHE A 111 -9.07 -9.23 -2.49
N LEU A 112 -9.30 -10.02 -1.44
CA LEU A 112 -8.34 -11.04 -1.03
C LEU A 112 -8.27 -12.11 -2.12
N TRP A 113 -7.07 -12.59 -2.42
CA TRP A 113 -6.83 -13.55 -3.48
C TRP A 113 -5.98 -14.71 -2.97
N ASP A 114 -6.53 -15.93 -2.98
CA ASP A 114 -5.78 -17.12 -2.63
C ASP A 114 -4.87 -17.51 -3.80
N VAL A 115 -3.55 -17.44 -3.58
CA VAL A 115 -2.53 -17.72 -4.59
C VAL A 115 -2.47 -19.19 -5.02
N LYS A 116 -3.04 -20.11 -4.23
CA LYS A 116 -3.09 -21.54 -4.54
C LYS A 116 -4.29 -21.89 -5.41
N THR A 117 -5.45 -21.30 -5.12
CA THR A 117 -6.67 -21.56 -5.90
C THR A 117 -6.86 -20.57 -7.04
N ASN A 118 -6.11 -19.46 -7.04
CA ASN A 118 -6.26 -18.35 -7.97
C ASN A 118 -7.70 -17.81 -8.01
N ALA A 119 -8.29 -17.60 -6.82
CA ALA A 119 -9.66 -17.13 -6.63
C ALA A 119 -9.81 -16.45 -5.26
N PRO A 120 -10.86 -15.63 -5.04
CA PRO A 120 -11.11 -15.07 -3.71
C PRO A 120 -11.48 -16.15 -2.67
N PRO A 121 -11.06 -16.00 -1.41
CA PRO A 121 -11.55 -16.83 -0.32
C PRO A 121 -13.08 -16.85 -0.26
N GLY A 122 -13.66 -18.04 -0.17
CA GLY A 122 -15.11 -18.25 -0.24
C GLY A 122 -15.62 -18.69 -1.62
N PHE A 123 -14.80 -18.58 -2.67
CA PHE A 123 -15.15 -19.12 -3.99
C PHE A 123 -14.93 -20.64 -4.04
N PRO A 124 -15.84 -21.40 -4.67
CA PRO A 124 -15.61 -22.81 -4.96
C PRO A 124 -14.59 -22.98 -6.10
N ALA A 125 -13.78 -24.04 -6.06
CA ALA A 125 -12.65 -24.25 -6.98
C ALA A 125 -12.97 -24.19 -8.49
N ASN A 126 -14.24 -24.39 -8.89
CA ASN A 126 -14.69 -24.33 -10.28
C ASN A 126 -16.02 -23.57 -10.43
N GLY A 127 -16.22 -22.50 -9.69
CA GLY A 127 -17.47 -21.75 -9.81
C GLY A 127 -17.50 -20.45 -9.02
N TYR A 128 -18.71 -19.91 -8.92
CA TYR A 128 -19.01 -18.71 -8.15
C TYR A 128 -19.65 -19.10 -6.82
N PRO A 129 -19.48 -18.28 -5.77
CA PRO A 129 -20.21 -18.48 -4.53
C PRO A 129 -21.71 -18.28 -4.75
N GLY A 130 -22.51 -18.49 -3.70
CA GLY A 130 -23.94 -18.15 -3.73
C GLY A 130 -24.17 -16.68 -4.11
N PRO A 131 -25.40 -16.30 -4.52
CA PRO A 131 -25.70 -14.93 -4.94
C PRO A 131 -25.32 -13.91 -3.86
N GLN A 132 -25.07 -12.68 -4.28
CA GLN A 132 -24.84 -11.54 -3.38
C GLN A 132 -25.98 -11.38 -2.37
N GLY A 133 -25.66 -10.86 -1.19
CA GLY A 133 -26.61 -10.67 -0.08
C GLY A 133 -26.04 -11.06 1.28
N PRO A 134 -25.48 -12.27 1.46
CA PRO A 134 -25.02 -12.70 2.78
C PRO A 134 -23.64 -12.17 3.19
N TYR A 135 -22.88 -11.55 2.27
CA TYR A 135 -21.46 -11.20 2.47
C TYR A 135 -21.24 -9.77 3.02
N TYR A 136 -21.98 -8.77 2.53
CA TYR A 136 -21.83 -7.37 2.95
C TYR A 136 -22.04 -7.20 4.46
N CYS A 137 -21.07 -6.60 5.15
CA CYS A 137 -21.06 -6.40 6.61
C CYS A 137 -21.36 -7.67 7.43
N SER A 138 -21.02 -8.83 6.89
CA SER A 138 -21.40 -10.12 7.48
C SER A 138 -20.57 -10.54 8.68
N VAL A 139 -21.09 -11.47 9.47
CA VAL A 139 -20.38 -12.19 10.53
C VAL A 139 -20.57 -13.69 10.36
N GLY A 140 -19.56 -14.48 10.75
CA GLY A 140 -19.57 -15.94 10.68
C GLY A 140 -18.81 -16.52 9.48
N ALA A 141 -18.20 -17.68 9.70
CA ALA A 141 -17.25 -18.31 8.77
C ALA A 141 -17.83 -18.71 7.41
N PHE A 142 -19.16 -18.77 7.27
CA PHE A 142 -19.81 -19.01 5.98
C PHE A 142 -19.80 -17.79 5.05
N ASN A 143 -19.62 -16.58 5.59
CA ASN A 143 -19.83 -15.34 4.85
C ASN A 143 -18.63 -14.38 4.92
N ALA A 144 -18.01 -14.25 6.09
CA ALA A 144 -16.87 -13.35 6.30
C ALA A 144 -15.56 -14.12 6.13
N HIS A 145 -14.89 -13.94 4.99
CA HIS A 145 -13.67 -14.67 4.64
C HIS A 145 -12.44 -13.78 4.76
N GLY A 146 -11.44 -14.23 5.54
CA GLY A 146 -10.15 -13.54 5.70
C GLY A 146 -10.17 -12.35 6.66
N ARG A 147 -11.14 -12.28 7.59
CA ARG A 147 -11.27 -11.19 8.57
C ARG A 147 -9.99 -10.98 9.38
N GLU A 148 -9.29 -12.06 9.73
CA GLU A 148 -8.04 -12.02 10.47
C GLU A 148 -6.97 -11.16 9.77
N VAL A 149 -6.93 -11.16 8.44
CA VAL A 149 -5.99 -10.32 7.67
C VAL A 149 -6.38 -8.85 7.78
N ILE A 150 -7.68 -8.57 7.79
CA ILE A 150 -8.22 -7.20 7.79
C ILE A 150 -8.08 -6.56 9.16
N GLU A 151 -8.32 -7.31 10.24
CA GLU A 151 -8.13 -6.83 11.61
C GLU A 151 -6.63 -6.55 11.88
N ASP A 152 -5.73 -7.46 11.48
CA ASP A 152 -4.28 -7.23 11.59
C ASP A 152 -3.83 -6.00 10.80
N HIS A 153 -4.35 -5.83 9.56
CA HIS A 153 -4.05 -4.65 8.75
C HIS A 153 -4.53 -3.36 9.40
N MET A 154 -5.74 -3.37 9.95
CA MET A 154 -6.33 -2.23 10.66
C MET A 154 -5.46 -1.84 11.86
N ASP A 155 -5.09 -2.80 12.70
CA ASP A 155 -4.23 -2.56 13.88
C ASP A 155 -2.87 -1.98 13.46
N LEU A 156 -2.23 -2.54 12.42
CA LEU A 156 -0.95 -2.03 11.91
C LEU A 156 -1.07 -0.61 11.35
N CYS A 157 -2.16 -0.28 10.66
CA CYS A 157 -2.38 1.09 10.17
C CYS A 157 -2.54 2.09 11.33
N LEU A 158 -3.36 1.74 12.33
CA LEU A 158 -3.59 2.59 13.50
C LEU A 158 -2.30 2.78 14.32
N GLU A 159 -1.52 1.72 14.54
CA GLU A 159 -0.24 1.81 15.25
C GLU A 159 0.84 2.57 14.47
N ALA A 160 0.83 2.52 13.14
CA ALA A 160 1.69 3.35 12.29
C ALA A 160 1.28 4.83 12.26
N GLY A 161 0.09 5.17 12.77
CA GLY A 161 -0.46 6.52 12.78
C GLY A 161 -1.10 6.96 11.47
N ILE A 162 -1.49 6.01 10.60
CA ILE A 162 -2.31 6.28 9.41
C ILE A 162 -3.73 6.63 9.87
N ASN A 163 -4.34 7.66 9.28
CA ASN A 163 -5.70 8.06 9.63
C ASN A 163 -6.74 7.19 8.92
N LEU A 164 -6.83 5.94 9.38
CA LEU A 164 -7.81 4.95 8.93
C LEU A 164 -9.12 5.12 9.71
N GLU A 165 -10.21 5.36 8.99
CA GLU A 165 -11.52 5.73 9.55
C GLU A 165 -12.45 4.52 9.75
N GLY A 166 -12.19 3.42 9.04
CA GLY A 166 -13.00 2.21 9.16
C GLY A 166 -12.62 1.11 8.17
N ILE A 167 -13.35 0.00 8.31
CA ILE A 167 -13.31 -1.18 7.44
C ILE A 167 -14.72 -1.76 7.29
N ASN A 168 -15.00 -2.45 6.19
CA ASN A 168 -16.18 -3.31 6.05
C ASN A 168 -15.92 -4.49 5.11
N ALA A 169 -16.69 -5.57 5.32
CA ALA A 169 -16.81 -6.64 4.33
C ALA A 169 -17.72 -6.14 3.21
N GLU A 170 -17.28 -6.32 1.97
CA GLU A 170 -17.99 -5.84 0.79
C GLU A 170 -19.00 -6.87 0.25
N VAL A 171 -19.69 -6.50 -0.84
CA VAL A 171 -20.83 -7.26 -1.37
C VAL A 171 -20.45 -8.65 -1.90
N ALA A 172 -19.21 -8.86 -2.35
CA ALA A 172 -18.73 -10.17 -2.82
C ALA A 172 -17.92 -10.93 -1.76
N ALA A 173 -17.96 -12.26 -1.81
CA ALA A 173 -17.16 -13.11 -0.94
C ALA A 173 -15.65 -12.82 -1.13
N GLY A 174 -14.95 -12.54 -0.03
CA GLY A 174 -13.53 -12.21 -0.04
C GLY A 174 -13.21 -10.77 -0.48
N GLN A 175 -14.23 -9.94 -0.75
CA GLN A 175 -14.07 -8.51 -1.01
C GLN A 175 -14.17 -7.73 0.31
N TRP A 176 -13.32 -6.73 0.45
CA TRP A 176 -13.23 -5.88 1.63
C TRP A 176 -12.94 -4.43 1.24
N GLU A 177 -13.17 -3.53 2.18
CA GLU A 177 -12.87 -2.12 2.06
C GLU A 177 -12.17 -1.60 3.33
N PHE A 178 -11.27 -0.63 3.15
CA PHE A 178 -10.81 0.24 4.22
C PHE A 178 -10.95 1.71 3.81
N GLN A 179 -11.15 2.60 4.78
CA GLN A 179 -11.32 4.03 4.52
C GLN A 179 -10.17 4.85 5.11
N VAL A 180 -9.59 5.76 4.32
CA VAL A 180 -8.55 6.71 4.77
C VAL A 180 -9.04 8.13 4.56
N PHE A 181 -8.83 8.99 5.55
CA PHE A 181 -9.14 10.41 5.46
C PHE A 181 -7.90 11.27 5.71
N ALA A 182 -7.70 12.32 4.93
CA ALA A 182 -6.63 13.28 5.17
C ALA A 182 -7.02 14.70 4.74
N LYS A 183 -6.34 15.67 5.35
CA LYS A 183 -6.28 17.06 4.88
C LYS A 183 -5.01 17.23 4.04
N GLY A 184 -5.17 17.79 2.84
CA GLY A 184 -4.10 17.91 1.84
C GLY A 184 -4.00 16.68 0.94
N ALA A 185 -3.93 16.92 -0.37
CA ALA A 185 -3.91 15.87 -1.39
C ALA A 185 -2.66 14.97 -1.29
N LYS A 186 -1.49 15.56 -1.00
CA LYS A 186 -0.23 14.80 -0.83
C LYS A 186 -0.33 13.80 0.31
N ARG A 187 -0.83 14.25 1.47
CA ARG A 187 -1.01 13.40 2.64
C ARG A 187 -2.03 12.29 2.39
N ALA A 188 -3.14 12.60 1.70
CA ALA A 188 -4.14 11.61 1.35
C ALA A 188 -3.55 10.49 0.46
N GLY A 189 -2.73 10.86 -0.51
CA GLY A 189 -1.99 9.90 -1.34
C GLY A 189 -0.97 9.09 -0.54
N ASP A 190 -0.15 9.76 0.27
CA ASP A 190 0.91 9.13 1.07
C ASP A 190 0.34 8.09 2.03
N GLU A 191 -0.67 8.45 2.83
CA GLU A 191 -1.31 7.54 3.79
C GLU A 191 -2.03 6.38 3.11
N THR A 192 -2.73 6.63 1.99
CA THR A 192 -3.42 5.57 1.26
C THR A 192 -2.43 4.54 0.69
N TRP A 193 -1.32 4.99 0.10
CA TRP A 193 -0.31 4.09 -0.45
C TRP A 193 0.43 3.29 0.63
N VAL A 194 0.74 3.89 1.77
CA VAL A 194 1.32 3.16 2.90
C VAL A 194 0.32 2.17 3.50
N ALA A 195 -0.97 2.51 3.57
CA ALA A 195 -2.02 1.58 3.98
C ALA A 195 -2.12 0.38 3.03
N ARG A 196 -2.03 0.60 1.70
CA ARG A 196 -1.98 -0.48 0.70
C ARG A 196 -0.73 -1.36 0.88
N TYR A 197 0.43 -0.75 1.13
CA TYR A 197 1.67 -1.49 1.39
C TYR A 197 1.56 -2.40 2.62
N LEU A 198 1.02 -1.86 3.72
CA LEU A 198 0.79 -2.65 4.93
C LEU A 198 -0.19 -3.79 4.68
N LEU A 199 -1.23 -3.58 3.87
CA LEU A 199 -2.19 -4.62 3.52
C LEU A 199 -1.53 -5.76 2.74
N GLU A 200 -0.78 -5.45 1.66
CA GLU A 200 -0.07 -6.46 0.88
C GLU A 200 0.92 -7.25 1.75
N ARG A 201 1.75 -6.55 2.52
CA ARG A 201 2.72 -7.17 3.45
C ARG A 201 2.04 -8.02 4.53
N THR A 202 0.87 -7.62 5.00
CA THR A 202 0.08 -8.41 5.98
C THR A 202 -0.46 -9.67 5.32
N ALA A 203 -1.05 -9.56 4.13
CA ALA A 203 -1.61 -10.68 3.37
C ALA A 203 -0.55 -11.76 3.03
N GLU A 204 0.71 -11.36 2.80
CA GLU A 204 1.83 -12.29 2.63
C GLU A 204 1.94 -13.33 3.76
N LYS A 205 1.71 -12.91 5.03
CA LYS A 205 1.77 -13.80 6.21
C LYS A 205 0.71 -14.90 6.17
N TYR A 206 -0.40 -14.62 5.49
CA TYR A 206 -1.56 -15.50 5.35
C TYR A 206 -1.53 -16.30 4.03
N GLY A 207 -0.52 -16.08 3.19
CA GLY A 207 -0.44 -16.70 1.86
C GLY A 207 -1.53 -16.20 0.91
N LEU A 208 -2.01 -14.98 1.11
CA LEU A 208 -2.97 -14.29 0.26
C LEU A 208 -2.27 -13.16 -0.48
N ALA A 209 -2.79 -12.82 -1.66
CA ALA A 209 -2.46 -11.59 -2.38
C ALA A 209 -3.64 -10.61 -2.31
N ILE A 210 -3.38 -9.36 -2.68
CA ILE A 210 -4.42 -8.34 -2.87
C ILE A 210 -4.63 -8.11 -4.35
N ASN A 211 -5.89 -8.17 -4.78
CA ASN A 211 -6.28 -7.83 -6.14
C ASN A 211 -6.99 -6.47 -6.13
N TRP A 212 -6.37 -5.50 -6.81
CA TRP A 212 -6.82 -4.12 -6.93
C TRP A 212 -7.68 -3.83 -8.16
N GLU A 213 -7.92 -4.83 -9.03
CA GLU A 213 -8.71 -4.62 -10.24
C GLU A 213 -10.15 -4.25 -9.86
N PRO A 214 -10.79 -3.30 -10.57
CA PRO A 214 -12.16 -2.90 -10.28
C PRO A 214 -13.19 -3.98 -10.62
N LYS A 215 -12.80 -4.99 -11.42
CA LYS A 215 -13.69 -6.08 -11.84
C LYS A 215 -12.93 -7.40 -12.08
N PRO A 216 -12.36 -8.02 -11.03
CA PRO A 216 -11.46 -9.18 -11.19
C PRO A 216 -12.19 -10.48 -11.57
N LEU A 217 -13.53 -10.48 -11.57
CA LEU A 217 -14.35 -11.69 -11.70
C LEU A 217 -15.24 -11.74 -12.96
N GLY A 218 -15.11 -10.74 -13.85
CA GLY A 218 -15.82 -10.67 -15.14
C GLY A 218 -16.96 -9.65 -15.20
#